data_AF-A0A843BXL8-F1
#
_entry.id   AF-A0A843BXL8-F1
#
_cell.length_a   1.000
_cell.length_b   1.000
_cell.length_c   1.000
_cell.angle_alpha   90.00
_cell.angle_beta   90.00
_cell.angle_gamma   90.00
#
_symmetry.space_group_name_H-M   'P 1'
#
loop_
_entity.id
_entity.type
_entity.pdbx_description
1 polymer ?
#
loop_
_entity_poly.entity_id
_entity_poly.type
_entity_poly.pdbx_seq_one_letter_code
_entity_poly.pdbx_strand_id
1 'polypeptide(L)'
;RYFIEALIRYYEVLPEAETQLQELRDIQSELGIIYLIVQLVLRTPIDEAKMIDEYTTYLNGIIERYMAKKGVVDCELMRIEETKKRKEFDKLKQERSIKKLFSMKKYAKQQIRQLESDLLRLAEEESYVCDQLDNLDNTIKMYEQLSKKVEITSDYRKRLNKIVDLHEEFETRMIELRKPKSYYEKSAELTEKEQIRIIFKILLEKEDTLTKDEIIEEILDMEHYKDYMKSLIRVFKTPSIMGFKPTYKSDYIWVTVEAPPKLWSEDLNQEIYTALAGYVTSEVSRTITVRVVEARDEWVTRVLVVGGRGKPNHLEAFDEMQLLYSKSNNFERNLSRSYLLEHGISAVEVIDEIKNNDKK
;
A
#
# COMPACT_ATOMS: atom_id res chain seq x y z
N ARG A 1 0.83 30.18 -5.28
CA ARG A 1 2.05 29.83 -6.07
C ARG A 1 2.40 30.93 -7.07
N TYR A 2 1.57 31.18 -8.10
CA TYR A 2 1.84 32.22 -9.12
C TYR A 2 2.04 33.65 -8.60
N PHE A 3 1.29 34.06 -7.57
CA PHE A 3 1.43 35.40 -6.98
C PHE A 3 2.76 35.60 -6.25
N ILE A 4 3.23 34.58 -5.53
CA ILE A 4 4.51 34.63 -4.80
C ILE A 4 5.69 34.57 -5.78
N GLU A 5 5.60 33.77 -6.84
CA GLU A 5 6.62 33.76 -7.90
C GLU A 5 6.72 35.10 -8.65
N ALA A 6 5.58 35.76 -8.89
CA ALA A 6 5.57 37.10 -9.48
C ALA A 6 6.22 38.15 -8.55
N LEU A 7 5.97 38.06 -7.24
CA LEU A 7 6.62 38.92 -6.24
C LEU A 7 8.12 38.66 -6.12
N ILE A 8 8.55 37.39 -6.10
CA ILE A 8 9.97 37.03 -6.05
C ILE A 8 10.71 37.58 -7.28
N ARG A 9 10.17 37.40 -8.49
CA ARG A 9 10.76 37.98 -9.71
C ARG A 9 10.82 39.51 -9.70
N TYR A 10 9.86 40.16 -9.04
CA TYR A 10 9.84 41.62 -8.92
C TYR A 10 10.93 42.12 -7.96
N TYR A 11 11.09 41.46 -6.82
CA TYR A 11 12.12 41.80 -5.83
C TYR A 11 13.53 41.37 -6.26
N GLU A 12 13.69 40.36 -7.11
CA GLU A 12 14.99 39.96 -7.70
C GLU A 12 15.61 41.07 -8.57
N VAL A 13 14.81 42.00 -9.08
CA VAL A 13 15.26 43.13 -9.91
C VAL A 13 15.69 44.34 -9.04
N LEU A 14 15.40 44.33 -7.73
CA LEU A 14 15.68 45.43 -6.81
C LEU A 14 16.85 45.06 -5.86
N PRO A 15 18.05 45.65 -6.04
CA PRO A 15 19.23 45.28 -5.25
C PRO A 15 19.19 45.70 -3.77
N GLU A 16 18.23 46.54 -3.36
CA GLU A 16 18.08 47.01 -1.97
C GLU A 16 17.13 46.13 -1.13
N ALA A 17 16.58 45.05 -1.70
CA ALA A 17 15.50 44.27 -1.11
C ALA A 17 15.88 42.81 -0.73
N GLU A 18 17.16 42.53 -0.46
CA GLU A 18 17.63 41.16 -0.16
C GLU A 18 16.90 40.52 1.04
N THR A 19 16.61 41.29 2.10
CA THR A 19 15.91 40.80 3.30
C THR A 19 14.46 40.41 3.00
N GLN A 20 13.75 41.24 2.23
CA GLN A 20 12.35 41.00 1.83
C GLN A 20 12.23 39.80 0.88
N LEU A 21 13.24 39.62 0.03
CA LEU A 21 13.34 38.47 -0.87
C LEU A 21 13.58 37.16 -0.10
N GLN A 22 14.42 37.19 0.93
CA GLN A 22 14.63 36.05 1.82
C GLN A 22 13.34 35.67 2.57
N GLU A 23 12.61 36.66 3.10
CA GLU A 23 11.32 36.44 3.77
C GLU A 23 10.26 35.84 2.84
N LEU A 24 10.17 36.30 1.60
CA LEU A 24 9.25 35.74 0.60
C LEU A 24 9.60 34.29 0.24
N ARG A 25 10.90 33.95 0.17
CA ARG A 25 11.36 32.56 -0.05
C ARG A 25 11.04 31.67 1.15
N ASP A 26 11.21 32.18 2.37
CA ASP A 26 10.82 31.48 3.59
C ASP A 26 9.31 31.17 3.59
N ILE A 27 8.46 32.16 3.31
CA ILE A 27 6.99 31.98 3.21
C ILE A 27 6.64 30.95 2.12
N GLN A 28 7.31 30.98 0.97
CA GLN A 28 7.09 29.99 -0.08
C GLN A 28 7.43 28.57 0.39
N SER A 29 8.54 28.41 1.13
CA SER A 29 8.95 27.13 1.70
C SER A 29 7.94 26.62 2.73
N GLU A 30 7.42 27.50 3.59
CA GLU A 30 6.44 27.17 4.62
C GLU A 30 5.12 26.70 4.01
N LEU A 31 4.61 27.46 3.03
CA LEU A 31 3.41 27.07 2.30
C LEU A 31 3.59 25.73 1.56
N GLY A 32 4.79 25.47 1.04
CA GLY A 32 5.13 24.19 0.44
C GLY A 32 5.04 23.03 1.42
N ILE A 33 5.59 23.19 2.62
CA ILE A 33 5.56 22.17 3.68
C ILE A 33 4.13 21.94 4.18
N ILE A 34 3.35 23.00 4.43
CA ILE A 34 1.95 22.88 4.84
C ILE A 34 1.14 22.14 3.77
N TYR A 35 1.34 22.48 2.50
CA TYR A 35 0.67 21.80 1.39
C TYR A 35 1.01 20.30 1.33
N LEU A 36 2.29 19.94 1.55
CA LEU A 36 2.71 18.53 1.60
C LEU A 36 2.04 17.78 2.76
N ILE A 37 1.93 18.38 3.94
CA ILE A 37 1.23 17.79 5.09
C ILE A 37 -0.24 17.57 4.78
N VAL A 38 -0.91 18.54 4.17
CA VAL A 38 -2.33 18.39 3.76
C VAL A 38 -2.48 17.30 2.70
N GLN A 39 -1.56 17.23 1.73
CA GLN A 39 -1.57 16.21 0.70
C GLN A 39 -1.31 14.81 1.28
N LEU A 40 -0.50 14.69 2.32
CA LEU A 40 -0.22 13.44 3.02
C LEU A 40 -1.50 12.81 3.57
N VAL A 41 -2.34 13.60 4.24
CA VAL A 41 -3.61 13.15 4.84
C VAL A 41 -4.61 12.66 3.78
N LEU A 42 -4.41 13.02 2.51
CA LEU A 42 -5.25 12.60 1.39
C LEU A 42 -4.69 11.35 0.66
N ARG A 43 -3.51 10.85 1.04
CA ARG A 43 -2.90 9.64 0.44
C ARG A 43 -3.38 8.36 1.12
N THR A 44 -2.89 7.22 0.62
CA THR A 44 -3.14 5.94 1.26
C THR A 44 -2.51 5.92 2.66
N PRO A 45 -3.13 5.25 3.64
CA PRO A 45 -2.61 5.15 5.01
C PRO A 45 -1.17 4.62 5.09
N ILE A 46 -0.78 3.76 4.15
CA ILE A 46 0.57 3.17 4.08
C ILE A 46 1.60 4.22 3.65
N ASP A 47 1.31 4.98 2.60
CA ASP A 47 2.20 6.05 2.13
C ASP A 47 2.29 7.17 3.15
N GLU A 48 1.15 7.48 3.78
CA GLU A 48 1.08 8.42 4.88
C GLU A 48 1.98 8.00 6.04
N ALA A 49 1.88 6.75 6.49
CA ALA A 49 2.66 6.25 7.62
C ALA A 49 4.17 6.29 7.38
N LYS A 50 4.61 6.16 6.12
CA LYS A 50 6.02 6.21 5.72
C LYS A 50 6.60 7.63 5.64
N MET A 51 5.83 8.59 5.14
CA MET A 51 6.34 9.95 4.87
C MET A 51 6.07 10.95 6.01
N ILE A 52 5.20 10.62 6.96
CA ILE A 52 4.82 11.54 8.05
C ILE A 52 6.00 11.95 8.95
N ASP A 53 7.03 11.10 9.12
CA ASP A 53 8.22 11.42 9.93
C ASP A 53 9.10 12.48 9.23
N GLU A 54 9.21 12.40 7.90
CA GLU A 54 9.91 13.39 7.08
C GLU A 54 9.20 14.75 7.18
N TYR A 55 7.86 14.76 7.12
CA TYR A 55 7.09 16.00 7.20
C TYR A 55 7.05 16.58 8.62
N THR A 56 7.10 15.74 9.65
CA THR A 56 7.29 16.20 11.04
C THR A 56 8.64 16.91 11.19
N THR A 57 9.68 16.38 10.53
CA THR A 57 11.01 17.02 10.51
C THR A 57 10.98 18.39 9.83
N TYR A 58 10.31 18.50 8.68
CA TYR A 58 10.14 19.80 8.02
C TYR A 58 9.37 20.81 8.87
N LEU A 59 8.33 20.36 9.57
CA LEU A 59 7.54 21.22 10.45
C LEU A 59 8.34 21.69 11.66
N ASN A 60 9.18 20.84 12.26
CA ASN A 60 10.11 21.24 13.31
C ASN A 60 11.13 22.27 12.81
N GLY A 61 11.61 22.13 11.56
CA GLY A 61 12.46 23.15 10.93
C GLY A 61 11.80 24.52 10.81
N ILE A 62 10.47 24.58 10.56
CA ILE A 62 9.72 25.84 10.57
C ILE A 62 9.71 26.44 11.99
N ILE A 63 9.40 25.61 12.99
CA ILE A 63 9.36 26.05 14.40
C ILE A 63 10.72 26.63 14.83
N GLU A 64 11.83 25.96 14.51
CA GLU A 64 13.18 26.43 14.81
C GLU A 64 13.47 27.80 14.19
N ARG A 65 13.05 28.04 12.94
CA ARG A 65 13.21 29.35 12.29
C ARG A 65 12.42 30.45 13.00
N TYR A 66 11.18 30.18 13.40
CA TYR A 66 10.38 31.15 14.15
C TYR A 66 10.94 31.39 15.55
N MET A 67 11.48 30.36 16.22
CA MET A 67 12.19 30.53 17.50
C MET A 67 13.44 31.39 17.36
N ALA A 68 14.20 31.22 16.27
CA ALA A 68 15.36 32.06 15.98
C ALA A 68 14.95 33.53 15.73
N LYS A 69 13.88 33.76 14.95
CA LYS A 69 13.31 35.11 14.74
C LYS A 69 12.86 35.73 16.06
N LYS A 70 12.15 34.97 16.90
CA LYS A 70 11.77 35.42 18.25
C LYS A 70 12.97 35.85 19.07
N GLY A 71 14.04 35.06 19.09
CA GLY A 71 15.27 35.41 19.83
C GLY A 71 15.92 36.73 19.39
N VAL A 72 15.83 37.09 18.10
CA VAL A 72 16.30 38.39 17.60
C VAL A 72 15.42 39.52 18.14
N VAL A 73 14.11 39.38 18.06
CA VAL A 73 13.15 40.40 18.54
C VAL A 73 13.22 40.56 20.06
N ASP A 74 13.41 39.48 20.82
CA ASP A 74 13.66 39.53 22.27
C ASP A 74 14.93 40.33 22.60
N CYS A 75 16.00 40.17 21.82
CA CYS A 75 17.23 40.96 21.99
C CYS A 75 17.00 42.45 21.67
N GLU A 76 16.17 42.77 20.68
CA GLU A 76 15.78 44.15 20.36
C GLU A 76 14.97 44.77 21.49
N LEU A 77 14.00 44.04 22.04
CA LEU A 77 13.23 44.48 23.20
C LEU A 77 14.15 44.82 24.39
N MET A 78 15.09 43.93 24.73
CA MET A 78 16.06 44.19 25.81
C MET A 78 16.89 45.47 25.55
N ARG A 79 17.30 45.72 24.32
CA ARG A 79 18.03 46.96 23.96
C ARG A 79 17.16 48.20 24.13
N ILE A 80 15.89 48.15 23.71
CA ILE A 80 14.94 49.24 23.88
C ILE A 80 14.72 49.52 25.37
N GLU A 81 14.48 48.49 26.17
CA GLU A 81 14.34 48.64 27.63
C GLU A 81 15.58 49.23 28.30
N GLU A 82 16.78 48.79 27.93
CA GLU A 82 18.03 49.35 28.45
C GLU A 82 18.18 50.84 28.10
N THR A 83 17.90 51.21 26.85
CA THR A 83 17.98 52.61 26.41
C THR A 83 16.95 53.49 27.10
N LYS A 84 15.73 52.97 27.32
CA LYS A 84 14.68 53.64 28.09
C LYS A 84 15.11 53.88 29.54
N LYS A 85 15.62 52.86 30.23
CA LYS A 85 16.15 52.98 31.61
C LYS A 85 17.28 54.02 31.71
N ARG A 86 18.19 54.07 30.72
CA ARG A 86 19.26 55.09 30.66
C ARG A 86 18.70 56.50 30.50
N LYS A 87 17.75 56.70 29.58
CA LYS A 87 17.12 58.02 29.36
C LYS A 87 16.26 58.48 30.55
N GLU A 88 15.58 57.56 31.23
CA GLU A 88 14.85 57.85 32.48
C GLU A 88 15.80 58.30 33.60
N PHE A 89 16.95 57.63 33.74
CA PHE A 89 17.98 58.02 34.70
C PHE A 89 18.55 59.42 34.40
N ASP A 90 18.84 59.71 33.14
CA ASP A 90 19.33 61.03 32.71
C ASP A 90 18.29 62.13 32.93
N LYS A 91 17.01 61.85 32.68
CA LYS A 91 15.90 62.76 32.99
C LYS A 91 15.86 63.07 34.49
N LEU A 92 15.89 62.06 35.35
CA LEU A 92 15.89 62.22 36.82
C LEU A 92 17.12 63.01 37.31
N LYS A 93 18.29 62.79 36.70
CA LYS A 93 19.52 63.54 37.01
C LYS A 93 19.40 65.01 36.64
N GLN A 94 18.83 65.32 35.46
CA GLN A 94 18.59 66.71 35.02
C GLN A 94 17.52 67.41 35.86
N GLU A 95 16.45 66.72 36.26
CA GLU A 95 15.44 67.28 37.18
C GLU A 95 16.03 67.66 38.54
N ARG A 96 16.95 66.83 39.07
CA ARG A 96 17.66 67.10 40.33
C ARG A 96 18.63 68.28 40.20
N SER A 97 19.27 68.48 39.05
CA SER A 97 20.21 69.61 38.85
C SER A 97 19.47 70.95 38.67
N ILE A 98 18.29 70.96 38.06
CA ILE A 98 17.42 72.15 37.93
C ILE A 98 16.96 72.68 39.30
N LYS A 99 16.76 71.79 40.29
CA LYS A 99 16.43 72.21 41.66
C LYS A 99 17.60 72.95 42.36
N LYS A 100 18.84 72.81 41.89
CA LYS A 100 20.04 73.38 42.53
C LYS A 100 20.57 74.66 41.88
N LEU A 101 20.26 74.94 40.61
CA LEU A 101 20.81 76.09 39.86
C LEU A 101 19.70 76.92 39.21
N PHE A 102 19.48 78.15 39.70
CA PHE A 102 18.39 79.02 39.25
C PHE A 102 18.64 79.71 37.88
N SER A 103 19.88 79.82 37.39
CA SER A 103 20.19 80.63 36.19
C SER A 103 20.11 79.88 34.84
N MET A 104 20.11 78.54 34.81
CA MET A 104 20.09 77.72 33.58
C MET A 104 18.72 77.04 33.31
N LYS A 105 17.66 77.55 33.94
CA LYS A 105 16.33 76.91 34.04
C LYS A 105 15.63 76.72 32.68
N LYS A 106 15.88 77.57 31.68
CA LYS A 106 15.24 77.50 30.35
C LYS A 106 15.83 76.37 29.50
N TYR A 107 17.16 76.29 29.45
CA TYR A 107 17.88 75.27 28.68
C TYR A 107 17.65 73.85 29.23
N ALA A 108 17.71 73.70 30.56
CA ALA A 108 17.49 72.41 31.20
C ALA A 108 16.02 71.93 31.08
N LYS A 109 15.04 72.85 31.08
CA LYS A 109 13.64 72.51 30.76
C LYS A 109 13.46 72.04 29.31
N GLN A 110 14.24 72.58 28.38
CA GLN A 110 14.18 72.18 26.97
C GLN A 110 14.79 70.80 26.76
N GLN A 111 15.88 70.46 27.46
CA GLN A 111 16.46 69.11 27.46
C GLN A 111 15.51 68.07 28.08
N ILE A 112 14.82 68.40 29.17
CA ILE A 112 13.81 67.50 29.75
C ILE A 112 12.68 67.22 28.75
N ARG A 113 12.19 68.24 28.04
CA ARG A 113 11.16 68.04 27.00
C ARG A 113 11.64 67.15 25.85
N GLN A 114 12.90 67.28 25.44
CA GLN A 114 13.50 66.41 24.44
C GLN A 114 13.60 64.97 24.94
N LEU A 115 14.06 64.75 26.19
CA LEU A 115 14.08 63.44 26.82
C LEU A 115 12.68 62.82 26.98
N GLU A 116 11.66 63.63 27.25
CA GLU A 116 10.26 63.18 27.32
C GLU A 116 9.74 62.74 25.95
N SER A 117 10.01 63.51 24.89
CA SER A 117 9.63 63.13 23.52
C SER A 117 10.34 61.85 23.08
N ASP A 118 11.61 61.69 23.44
CA ASP A 118 12.40 60.50 23.16
C ASP A 118 11.90 59.27 23.91
N LEU A 119 11.47 59.44 25.17
CA LEU A 119 10.89 58.36 25.97
C LEU A 119 9.52 57.93 25.44
N LEU A 120 8.70 58.88 24.96
CA LEU A 120 7.45 58.58 24.27
C LEU A 120 7.70 57.76 23.01
N ARG A 121 8.66 58.18 22.17
CA ARG A 121 9.03 57.44 20.96
C ARG A 121 9.53 56.02 21.28
N LEU A 122 10.38 55.87 22.29
CA LEU A 122 10.85 54.56 22.74
C LEU A 122 9.72 53.68 23.28
N ALA A 123 8.71 54.26 23.93
CA ALA A 123 7.54 53.51 24.39
C ALA A 123 6.66 53.02 23.22
N GLU A 124 6.55 53.81 22.15
CA GLU A 124 5.89 53.38 20.91
C GLU A 124 6.69 52.25 20.22
N GLU A 125 8.02 52.40 20.12
CA GLU A 125 8.93 51.36 19.60
C GLU A 125 8.82 50.06 20.42
N GLU A 126 8.79 50.15 21.76
CA GLU A 126 8.59 49.02 22.68
C GLU A 126 7.23 48.34 22.46
N SER A 127 6.15 49.11 22.37
CA SER A 127 4.81 48.56 22.12
C SER A 127 4.76 47.80 20.80
N TYR A 128 5.37 48.34 19.74
CA TYR A 128 5.43 47.69 18.44
C TYR A 128 6.22 46.37 18.48
N VAL A 129 7.34 46.34 19.18
CA VAL A 129 8.16 45.13 19.34
C VAL A 129 7.44 44.07 20.18
N CYS A 130 6.71 44.47 21.23
CA CYS A 130 5.85 43.57 22.00
C CYS A 130 4.75 42.94 21.14
N ASP A 131 4.06 43.73 20.31
CA ASP A 131 3.04 43.21 19.39
C ASP A 131 3.63 42.20 18.40
N GLN A 132 4.85 42.43 17.91
CA GLN A 132 5.56 41.48 17.05
C GLN A 132 5.90 40.18 17.78
N LEU A 133 6.35 40.24 19.03
CA LEU A 133 6.63 39.05 19.85
C LEU A 133 5.37 38.22 20.10
N ASP A 134 4.26 38.87 20.42
CA ASP A 134 2.97 38.19 20.63
C ASP A 134 2.52 37.46 19.35
N ASN A 135 2.70 38.08 18.19
CA ASN A 135 2.39 37.45 16.90
C ASN A 135 3.30 36.24 16.60
N LEU A 136 4.59 36.35 16.89
CA LEU A 136 5.54 35.24 16.75
C LEU A 136 5.18 34.09 17.69
N ASP A 137 4.86 34.39 18.95
CA ASP A 137 4.47 33.38 19.93
C ASP A 137 3.17 32.67 19.56
N ASN A 138 2.18 33.40 19.04
CA ASN A 138 0.96 32.80 18.53
C ASN A 138 1.24 31.89 17.33
N THR A 139 2.13 32.31 16.43
CA THR A 139 2.52 31.51 15.26
C THR A 139 3.26 30.24 15.65
N ILE A 140 4.22 30.33 16.57
CA ILE A 140 4.95 29.17 17.11
C ILE A 140 3.98 28.19 17.77
N LYS A 141 3.06 28.67 18.60
CA LYS A 141 2.03 27.83 19.25
C LYS A 141 1.16 27.08 18.23
N MET A 142 0.78 27.72 17.12
CA MET A 142 0.00 27.05 16.06
C MET A 142 0.78 25.88 15.44
N TYR A 143 2.06 26.09 15.12
CA TYR A 143 2.90 25.02 14.57
C TYR A 143 3.19 23.92 15.59
N GLU A 144 3.45 24.24 16.85
CA GLU A 144 3.61 23.25 17.92
C GLU A 144 2.36 22.38 18.10
N GLN A 145 1.17 22.99 18.03
CA GLN A 145 -0.10 22.25 18.09
C GLN A 145 -0.26 21.31 16.89
N LEU A 146 0.16 21.75 15.70
CA LEU A 146 0.15 20.91 14.51
C LEU A 146 1.16 19.75 14.66
N SER A 147 2.37 20.01 15.15
CA SER A 147 3.40 18.99 15.40
C SER A 147 2.88 17.90 16.34
N LYS A 148 2.32 18.29 17.50
CA LYS A 148 1.76 17.36 18.49
C LYS A 148 0.67 16.43 17.95
N LYS A 149 -0.09 16.87 16.94
CA LYS A 149 -1.14 16.06 16.31
C LYS A 149 -0.59 15.01 15.36
N VAL A 150 0.60 15.23 14.82
CA VAL A 150 1.25 14.41 13.79
C VAL A 150 2.37 13.54 14.38
N GLU A 151 2.86 13.90 15.57
CA GLU A 151 3.89 13.18 16.34
C GLU A 151 3.59 11.70 16.57
N ILE A 152 4.64 10.94 16.84
CA ILE A 152 4.61 9.48 17.04
C ILE A 152 3.68 9.06 18.19
N THR A 153 3.58 9.89 19.23
CA THR A 153 2.76 9.62 20.42
C THR A 153 1.28 10.00 20.24
N SER A 154 0.95 10.68 19.14
CA SER A 154 -0.40 11.15 18.86
C SER A 154 -1.38 9.99 18.68
N ASP A 155 -2.63 10.22 19.07
CA ASP A 155 -3.69 9.23 18.82
C ASP A 155 -3.97 9.06 17.33
N TYR A 156 -3.64 10.07 16.52
CA TYR A 156 -3.65 9.98 15.07
C TYR A 156 -2.67 8.91 14.57
N ARG A 157 -1.40 8.98 14.96
CA ARG A 157 -0.36 8.01 14.57
C ARG A 157 -0.70 6.60 15.03
N LYS A 158 -1.20 6.44 16.25
CA LYS A 158 -1.65 5.13 16.77
C LYS A 158 -2.74 4.51 15.90
N ARG A 159 -3.73 5.32 15.49
CA ARG A 159 -4.81 4.86 14.60
C ARG A 159 -4.29 4.53 13.21
N LEU A 160 -3.43 5.37 12.65
CA LEU A 160 -2.82 5.16 11.35
C LEU A 160 -2.05 3.84 11.30
N ASN A 161 -1.18 3.60 12.30
CA ASN A 161 -0.42 2.35 12.38
C ASN A 161 -1.34 1.14 12.51
N LYS A 162 -2.40 1.22 13.34
CA LYS A 162 -3.40 0.16 13.44
C LYS A 162 -4.10 -0.13 12.12
N ILE A 163 -4.38 0.88 11.30
CA ILE A 163 -4.97 0.71 9.96
C ILE A 163 -3.99 -0.01 9.04
N VAL A 164 -2.72 0.38 9.07
CA VAL A 164 -1.65 -0.27 8.28
C VAL A 164 -1.51 -1.74 8.70
N ASP A 165 -1.43 -2.03 10.01
CA ASP A 165 -1.34 -3.39 10.53
C ASP A 165 -2.54 -4.26 10.09
N LEU A 166 -3.76 -3.71 10.17
CA LEU A 166 -4.97 -4.41 9.72
C LEU A 166 -4.96 -4.67 8.21
N HIS A 167 -4.40 -3.76 7.43
CA HIS A 167 -4.27 -3.93 5.99
C HIS A 167 -3.25 -5.02 5.64
N GLU A 168 -2.10 -5.04 6.31
CA GLU A 168 -1.10 -6.10 6.15
C GLU A 168 -1.65 -7.47 6.56
N GLU A 169 -2.42 -7.52 7.65
CA GLU A 169 -3.11 -8.75 8.09
C GLU A 169 -4.14 -9.20 7.05
N PHE A 170 -4.94 -8.28 6.51
CA PHE A 170 -5.91 -8.56 5.46
C PHE A 170 -5.22 -9.15 4.22
N GLU A 171 -4.16 -8.53 3.72
CA GLU A 171 -3.40 -9.03 2.57
C GLU A 171 -2.80 -10.41 2.84
N THR A 172 -2.25 -10.63 4.03
CA THR A 172 -1.69 -11.94 4.42
C THR A 172 -2.77 -13.02 4.41
N ARG A 173 -3.93 -12.76 5.01
CA ARG A 173 -5.06 -13.70 5.01
C ARG A 173 -5.60 -13.94 3.60
N MET A 174 -5.66 -12.90 2.76
CA MET A 174 -6.06 -13.03 1.35
C MET A 174 -5.07 -13.91 0.57
N ILE A 175 -3.78 -13.77 0.81
CA ILE A 175 -2.75 -14.64 0.21
C ILE A 175 -2.94 -16.08 0.70
N GLU A 176 -3.18 -16.30 1.99
CA GLU A 176 -3.42 -17.64 2.53
C GLU A 176 -4.69 -18.29 1.96
N LEU A 177 -5.76 -17.52 1.77
CA LEU A 177 -6.98 -17.98 1.09
C LEU A 177 -6.74 -18.28 -0.39
N ARG A 178 -5.87 -17.51 -1.05
CA ARG A 178 -5.49 -17.71 -2.45
C ARG A 178 -4.45 -18.82 -2.66
N LYS A 179 -3.83 -19.35 -1.60
CA LYS A 179 -2.89 -20.47 -1.74
C LYS A 179 -3.66 -21.68 -2.26
N PRO A 180 -3.33 -22.19 -3.46
CA PRO A 180 -4.01 -23.37 -3.99
C PRO A 180 -3.71 -24.56 -3.08
N LYS A 181 -4.74 -25.32 -2.69
CA LYS A 181 -4.54 -26.66 -2.11
C LYS A 181 -3.93 -27.58 -3.18
N SER A 182 -3.37 -28.74 -2.83
CA SER A 182 -2.60 -29.65 -3.74
C SER A 182 -3.29 -30.10 -5.06
N TYR A 183 -4.52 -29.70 -5.32
CA TYR A 183 -5.22 -29.91 -6.59
C TYR A 183 -5.15 -28.62 -7.42
N TYR A 184 -5.17 -28.69 -8.75
CA TYR A 184 -5.18 -27.49 -9.61
C TYR A 184 -6.44 -26.64 -9.34
N GLU A 185 -6.38 -25.80 -8.31
CA GLU A 185 -7.40 -24.86 -7.90
C GLU A 185 -6.91 -23.48 -8.33
N LYS A 186 -7.62 -22.87 -9.28
CA LYS A 186 -7.39 -21.49 -9.68
C LYS A 186 -8.60 -20.67 -9.28
N SER A 187 -8.40 -19.73 -8.37
CA SER A 187 -9.39 -18.70 -8.08
C SER A 187 -9.47 -17.77 -9.30
N ALA A 188 -10.68 -17.58 -9.82
CA ALA A 188 -10.90 -16.56 -10.85
C ALA A 188 -10.66 -15.18 -10.24
N GLU A 189 -9.89 -14.34 -10.92
CA GLU A 189 -9.76 -12.94 -10.54
C GLU A 189 -11.04 -12.22 -10.98
N LEU A 190 -11.80 -11.73 -10.00
CA LEU A 190 -12.96 -10.89 -10.24
C LEU A 190 -12.49 -9.52 -10.75
N THR A 191 -13.17 -8.99 -11.76
CA THR A 191 -12.93 -7.63 -12.25
C THR A 191 -13.29 -6.58 -11.18
N GLU A 192 -12.70 -5.38 -11.25
CA GLU A 192 -13.03 -4.30 -10.31
C GLU A 192 -14.53 -3.99 -10.27
N LYS A 193 -15.24 -4.12 -11.40
CA LYS A 193 -16.70 -3.93 -11.48
C LYS A 193 -17.47 -4.99 -10.69
N GLU A 194 -17.07 -6.25 -10.80
CA GLU A 194 -17.66 -7.37 -10.05
C GLU A 194 -17.38 -7.22 -8.55
N GLN A 195 -16.15 -6.85 -8.18
CA GLN A 195 -15.75 -6.60 -6.80
C GLN A 195 -16.57 -5.46 -6.17
N ILE A 196 -16.75 -4.33 -6.87
CA ILE A 196 -17.55 -3.20 -6.39
C ILE A 196 -19.01 -3.61 -6.18
N ARG A 197 -19.59 -4.42 -7.08
CA ARG A 197 -20.98 -4.90 -6.93
C ARG A 197 -21.14 -5.82 -5.71
N ILE A 198 -20.18 -6.71 -5.47
CA ILE A 198 -20.17 -7.59 -4.30
C ILE A 198 -20.03 -6.76 -3.02
N ILE A 199 -19.07 -5.83 -2.97
CA ILE A 199 -18.85 -4.93 -1.83
C ILE A 199 -20.12 -4.11 -1.56
N PHE A 200 -20.76 -3.59 -2.61
CA PHE A 200 -21.99 -2.82 -2.46
C PHE A 200 -23.14 -3.65 -1.86
N LYS A 201 -23.28 -4.93 -2.23
CA LYS A 201 -24.27 -5.84 -1.61
C LYS A 201 -23.93 -6.18 -0.16
N ILE A 202 -22.66 -6.38 0.17
CA ILE A 202 -22.18 -6.60 1.55
C ILE A 202 -22.47 -5.37 2.42
N LEU A 203 -22.16 -4.17 1.92
CA LEU A 203 -22.42 -2.91 2.64
C LEU A 203 -23.92 -2.64 2.86
N LEU A 204 -24.79 -3.25 2.06
CA LEU A 204 -26.24 -3.17 2.21
C LEU A 204 -26.84 -4.29 3.10
N GLU A 205 -26.00 -5.10 3.74
CA GLU A 205 -26.41 -6.28 4.55
C GLU A 205 -27.28 -7.27 3.78
N LYS A 206 -27.13 -7.32 2.45
CA LYS A 206 -27.85 -8.25 1.54
C LYS A 206 -26.97 -9.42 1.12
N GLU A 207 -26.18 -9.95 2.05
CA GLU A 207 -25.35 -11.13 1.77
C GLU A 207 -26.20 -12.35 1.44
N ASP A 208 -27.36 -12.49 2.10
CA ASP A 208 -28.32 -13.57 1.87
C ASP A 208 -28.94 -13.56 0.45
N THR A 209 -28.82 -12.46 -0.30
CA THR A 209 -29.34 -12.38 -1.68
C THR A 209 -28.31 -12.83 -2.73
N LEU A 210 -27.06 -13.12 -2.33
CA LEU A 210 -26.05 -13.76 -3.17
C LEU A 210 -26.41 -15.24 -3.44
N THR A 211 -27.52 -15.45 -4.13
CA THR A 211 -28.07 -16.75 -4.52
C THR A 211 -27.94 -16.99 -6.03
N LYS A 212 -28.11 -18.25 -6.45
CA LYS A 212 -27.93 -18.78 -7.83
C LYS A 212 -28.35 -17.85 -8.98
N ASP A 213 -29.51 -17.21 -8.89
CA ASP A 213 -30.05 -16.42 -10.00
C ASP A 213 -29.54 -14.96 -9.99
N GLU A 214 -29.33 -14.33 -8.83
CA GLU A 214 -28.79 -12.96 -8.75
C GLU A 214 -27.29 -12.88 -9.08
N ILE A 215 -26.52 -13.94 -8.81
CA ILE A 215 -25.08 -13.97 -9.10
C ILE A 215 -24.82 -13.93 -10.61
N ILE A 216 -25.58 -14.70 -11.37
CA ILE A 216 -25.42 -14.84 -12.83
C ILE A 216 -25.97 -13.62 -13.57
N GLU A 217 -27.06 -13.02 -13.08
CA GLU A 217 -27.71 -11.88 -13.75
C GLU A 217 -27.10 -10.52 -13.35
N GLU A 218 -26.71 -10.31 -12.09
CA GLU A 218 -26.28 -8.99 -11.62
C GLU A 218 -24.78 -8.86 -11.39
N ILE A 219 -24.07 -9.96 -11.09
CA ILE A 219 -22.67 -9.88 -10.65
C ILE A 219 -21.73 -10.25 -11.78
N LEU A 220 -21.83 -11.46 -12.33
CA LEU A 220 -20.85 -11.99 -13.28
C LEU A 220 -20.97 -11.43 -14.69
N ASP A 221 -19.83 -11.04 -15.26
CA ASP A 221 -19.72 -10.84 -16.70
C ASP A 221 -19.49 -12.19 -17.41
N MET A 222 -20.53 -12.67 -18.10
CA MET A 222 -20.53 -13.96 -18.78
C MET A 222 -19.52 -14.07 -19.92
N GLU A 223 -19.16 -12.96 -20.57
CA GLU A 223 -18.15 -12.98 -21.63
C GLU A 223 -16.74 -13.14 -21.03
N HIS A 224 -16.44 -12.36 -19.99
CA HIS A 224 -15.18 -12.47 -19.25
C HIS A 224 -15.01 -13.86 -18.63
N TYR A 225 -16.06 -14.40 -18.01
CA TYR A 225 -16.05 -15.75 -17.44
C TYR A 225 -15.75 -16.81 -18.51
N LYS A 226 -16.42 -16.76 -19.67
CA LYS A 226 -16.20 -17.71 -20.76
C LYS A 226 -14.76 -17.66 -21.28
N ASP A 227 -14.19 -16.48 -21.44
CA ASP A 227 -12.81 -16.33 -21.92
C ASP A 227 -11.79 -16.77 -20.87
N TYR A 228 -12.05 -16.51 -19.60
CA TYR A 228 -11.26 -17.05 -18.50
C TYR A 228 -11.31 -18.59 -18.49
N MET A 229 -12.49 -19.19 -18.60
CA MET A 229 -12.64 -20.65 -18.63
C MET A 229 -11.99 -21.29 -19.86
N LYS A 230 -12.08 -20.68 -21.05
CA LYS A 230 -11.32 -21.12 -22.23
C LYS A 230 -9.83 -21.10 -21.97
N SER A 231 -9.32 -20.05 -21.30
CA SER A 231 -7.90 -19.96 -20.95
C SER A 231 -7.45 -21.11 -20.05
N LEU A 232 -8.29 -21.50 -19.08
CA LEU A 232 -8.04 -22.63 -18.19
C LEU A 232 -8.07 -23.97 -18.94
N ILE A 233 -9.07 -24.16 -19.80
CA ILE A 233 -9.21 -25.39 -20.58
C ILE A 233 -8.02 -25.59 -21.53
N ARG A 234 -7.50 -24.50 -22.13
CA ARG A 234 -6.32 -24.55 -23.00
C ARG A 234 -5.06 -25.05 -22.32
N VAL A 235 -4.95 -24.89 -21.01
CA VAL A 235 -3.82 -25.42 -20.23
C VAL A 235 -3.73 -26.94 -20.41
N PHE A 236 -4.87 -27.64 -20.46
CA PHE A 236 -4.91 -29.09 -20.67
C PHE A 236 -4.39 -29.54 -22.04
N LYS A 237 -4.12 -28.64 -22.99
CA LYS A 237 -3.42 -28.97 -24.24
C LYS A 237 -1.99 -29.46 -24.00
N THR A 238 -1.39 -29.08 -22.86
CA THR A 238 -0.04 -29.48 -22.49
C THR A 238 -0.05 -30.77 -21.65
N PRO A 239 0.56 -31.86 -22.13
CA PRO A 239 0.53 -33.19 -21.48
C PRO A 239 1.05 -33.20 -20.04
N SER A 240 2.08 -32.40 -19.75
CA SER A 240 2.73 -32.32 -18.45
C SER A 240 1.80 -31.86 -17.32
N ILE A 241 0.75 -31.08 -17.62
CA ILE A 241 -0.23 -30.65 -16.60
C ILE A 241 -1.09 -31.82 -16.11
N MET A 242 -1.30 -32.84 -16.94
CA MET A 242 -1.93 -34.09 -16.51
C MET A 242 -0.92 -35.09 -15.91
N GLY A 243 0.36 -34.75 -15.87
CA GLY A 243 1.45 -35.63 -15.44
C GLY A 243 1.83 -36.69 -16.48
N PHE A 244 1.39 -36.54 -17.74
CA PHE A 244 1.71 -37.47 -18.83
C PHE A 244 2.77 -36.88 -19.77
N LYS A 245 3.58 -37.76 -20.36
CA LYS A 245 4.52 -37.41 -21.43
C LYS A 245 3.75 -37.04 -22.71
N PRO A 246 4.33 -36.23 -23.62
CA PRO A 246 3.71 -35.90 -24.91
C PRO A 246 3.43 -37.08 -25.83
N THR A 247 4.05 -38.23 -25.57
CA THR A 247 3.82 -39.48 -26.30
C THR A 247 2.54 -40.20 -25.87
N TYR A 248 1.92 -39.79 -24.77
CA TYR A 248 0.68 -40.39 -24.27
C TYR A 248 -0.47 -40.16 -25.25
N LYS A 249 -1.10 -41.26 -25.66
CA LYS A 249 -2.32 -41.28 -26.45
C LYS A 249 -3.27 -42.31 -25.83
N SER A 250 -4.56 -42.00 -25.83
CA SER A 250 -5.60 -42.86 -25.27
C SER A 250 -6.82 -42.97 -26.17
N ASP A 251 -7.47 -44.12 -26.09
CA ASP A 251 -8.75 -44.41 -26.73
C ASP A 251 -9.95 -44.03 -25.86
N TYR A 252 -9.71 -43.60 -24.62
CA TYR A 252 -10.77 -43.23 -23.68
C TYR A 252 -10.34 -42.11 -22.74
N ILE A 253 -11.06 -40.99 -22.78
CA ILE A 253 -10.90 -39.87 -21.86
C ILE A 253 -12.27 -39.53 -21.27
N TRP A 254 -12.35 -39.48 -19.95
CA TRP A 254 -13.56 -39.13 -19.22
C TRP A 254 -13.38 -37.77 -18.56
N VAL A 255 -14.28 -36.84 -18.87
CA VAL A 255 -14.28 -35.49 -18.32
C VAL A 255 -15.58 -35.30 -17.55
N THR A 256 -15.49 -34.96 -16.27
CA THR A 256 -16.63 -34.54 -15.46
C THR A 256 -16.49 -33.07 -15.14
N VAL A 257 -17.50 -32.28 -15.50
CA VAL A 257 -17.59 -30.86 -15.18
C VAL A 257 -18.70 -30.68 -14.17
N GLU A 258 -18.35 -30.25 -12.97
CA GLU A 258 -19.30 -29.78 -11.96
C GLU A 258 -19.37 -28.26 -12.07
N ALA A 259 -20.50 -27.71 -12.51
CA ALA A 259 -20.67 -26.26 -12.69
C ALA A 259 -22.05 -25.80 -12.17
N PRO A 260 -22.17 -24.56 -11.68
CA PRO A 260 -23.48 -23.98 -11.38
C PRO A 260 -24.37 -23.95 -12.64
N PRO A 261 -25.71 -24.02 -12.48
CA PRO A 261 -26.63 -24.07 -13.60
C PRO A 261 -26.47 -22.81 -14.48
N LYS A 262 -26.64 -22.95 -15.79
CA LYS A 262 -26.54 -21.87 -16.80
C LYS A 262 -25.15 -21.23 -17.00
N LEU A 263 -24.15 -21.50 -16.17
CA LEU A 263 -22.77 -21.00 -16.38
C LEU A 263 -22.02 -21.76 -17.47
N TRP A 264 -22.33 -23.06 -17.64
CA TRP A 264 -21.65 -23.92 -18.61
C TRP A 264 -22.34 -23.92 -19.97
N SER A 265 -21.60 -23.62 -21.04
CA SER A 265 -22.11 -23.56 -22.42
C SER A 265 -21.55 -24.66 -23.32
N GLU A 266 -22.24 -24.91 -24.44
CA GLU A 266 -21.78 -25.86 -25.47
C GLU A 266 -20.43 -25.45 -26.09
N ASP A 267 -20.16 -24.14 -26.21
CA ASP A 267 -18.88 -23.62 -26.68
C ASP A 267 -17.70 -24.07 -25.80
N LEU A 268 -17.91 -24.15 -24.47
CA LEU A 268 -16.87 -24.62 -23.53
C LEU A 268 -16.63 -26.13 -23.70
N ASN A 269 -17.66 -26.91 -24.03
CA ASN A 269 -17.48 -28.33 -24.38
C ASN A 269 -16.61 -28.47 -25.64
N GLN A 270 -16.84 -27.64 -26.67
CA GLN A 270 -16.03 -27.65 -27.89
C GLN A 270 -14.56 -27.29 -27.61
N GLU A 271 -14.30 -26.34 -26.71
CA GLU A 271 -12.93 -26.01 -26.30
C GLU A 271 -12.28 -27.18 -25.56
N ILE A 272 -13.01 -27.93 -24.71
CA ILE A 272 -12.49 -29.16 -24.07
C ILE A 272 -12.11 -30.20 -25.12
N TYR A 273 -12.99 -30.45 -26.09
CA TYR A 273 -12.69 -31.38 -27.19
C TYR A 273 -11.44 -30.95 -27.96
N THR A 274 -11.28 -29.65 -28.21
CA THR A 274 -10.12 -29.09 -28.93
C THR A 274 -8.83 -29.19 -28.12
N ALA A 275 -8.88 -28.88 -26.82
CA ALA A 275 -7.73 -28.97 -25.93
C ALA A 275 -7.25 -30.42 -25.76
N LEU A 276 -8.20 -31.37 -25.68
CA LEU A 276 -7.91 -32.78 -25.44
C LEU A 276 -7.70 -33.61 -26.72
N ALA A 277 -8.02 -33.06 -27.90
CA ALA A 277 -7.80 -33.73 -29.19
C ALA A 277 -6.35 -34.21 -29.38
N GLY A 278 -5.40 -33.49 -28.77
CA GLY A 278 -3.98 -33.86 -28.76
C GLY A 278 -3.66 -35.21 -28.11
N TYR A 279 -4.55 -35.80 -27.32
CA TYR A 279 -4.33 -37.07 -26.62
C TYR A 279 -5.07 -38.25 -27.24
N VAL A 280 -5.84 -38.01 -28.29
CA VAL A 280 -6.75 -39.01 -28.85
C VAL A 280 -6.05 -39.79 -29.96
N THR A 281 -6.27 -41.10 -29.99
CA THR A 281 -5.82 -42.03 -31.06
C THR A 281 -6.84 -42.16 -32.20
N SER A 282 -8.13 -41.95 -31.92
CA SER A 282 -9.24 -42.13 -32.85
C SER A 282 -10.10 -40.85 -33.00
N GLU A 283 -11.38 -40.96 -33.35
CA GLU A 283 -12.26 -39.79 -33.43
C GLU A 283 -12.51 -39.19 -32.04
N VAL A 284 -12.44 -37.86 -31.94
CA VAL A 284 -12.53 -37.09 -30.69
C VAL A 284 -13.89 -37.30 -30.00
N SER A 285 -14.99 -37.32 -30.77
CA SER A 285 -16.36 -37.48 -30.28
C SER A 285 -16.67 -38.85 -29.66
N ARG A 286 -15.94 -39.90 -30.09
CA ARG A 286 -16.10 -41.27 -29.58
C ARG A 286 -15.18 -41.56 -28.40
N THR A 287 -14.05 -40.88 -28.36
CA THR A 287 -12.98 -41.12 -27.37
C THR A 287 -13.18 -40.27 -26.10
N ILE A 288 -13.68 -39.04 -26.25
CA ILE A 288 -13.85 -38.10 -25.15
C ILE A 288 -15.31 -38.07 -24.73
N THR A 289 -15.56 -38.38 -23.46
CA THR A 289 -16.89 -38.31 -22.86
C THR A 289 -16.92 -37.16 -21.87
N VAL A 290 -17.73 -36.13 -22.16
CA VAL A 290 -17.91 -34.97 -21.27
C VAL A 290 -19.26 -35.10 -20.57
N ARG A 291 -19.25 -35.15 -19.25
CA ARG A 291 -20.45 -35.18 -18.42
C ARG A 291 -20.52 -33.92 -17.57
N VAL A 292 -21.57 -33.14 -17.75
CA VAL A 292 -21.86 -31.95 -16.93
C VAL A 292 -22.78 -32.36 -15.79
N VAL A 293 -22.44 -31.95 -14.57
CA VAL A 293 -23.17 -32.19 -13.33
C VAL A 293 -23.41 -30.84 -12.66
N GLU A 294 -24.58 -30.65 -12.07
CA GLU A 294 -24.89 -29.42 -11.35
C GLU A 294 -24.09 -29.35 -10.04
N ALA A 295 -23.40 -28.23 -9.83
CA ALA A 295 -22.63 -27.98 -8.61
C ALA A 295 -23.56 -27.76 -7.41
N ARG A 296 -23.14 -28.28 -6.25
CA ARG A 296 -23.78 -27.94 -4.96
C ARG A 296 -23.40 -26.54 -4.48
N ASP A 297 -22.20 -26.09 -4.86
CA ASP A 297 -21.64 -24.79 -4.52
C ASP A 297 -21.80 -23.83 -5.71
N GLU A 298 -22.28 -22.63 -5.44
CA GLU A 298 -22.68 -21.64 -6.44
C GLU A 298 -21.47 -20.88 -7.01
N TRP A 299 -20.32 -20.95 -6.34
CA TRP A 299 -19.10 -20.22 -6.71
C TRP A 299 -17.99 -21.10 -7.30
N VAL A 300 -18.18 -22.42 -7.29
CA VAL A 300 -17.11 -23.37 -7.64
C VAL A 300 -17.47 -24.14 -8.90
N THR A 301 -16.58 -24.05 -9.90
CA THR A 301 -16.59 -24.94 -11.07
C THR A 301 -15.44 -25.93 -10.95
N ARG A 302 -15.73 -27.24 -10.96
CA ARG A 302 -14.72 -28.30 -10.93
C ARG A 302 -14.66 -29.01 -12.26
N VAL A 303 -13.46 -29.17 -12.82
CA VAL A 303 -13.23 -29.96 -14.02
C VAL A 303 -12.30 -31.11 -13.66
N LEU A 304 -12.80 -32.33 -13.74
CA LEU A 304 -12.03 -33.55 -13.54
C LEU A 304 -11.79 -34.21 -14.90
N VAL A 305 -10.53 -34.35 -15.29
CA VAL A 305 -10.11 -35.07 -16.50
C VAL A 305 -9.44 -36.38 -16.10
N VAL A 306 -9.94 -37.48 -16.63
CA VAL A 306 -9.44 -38.84 -16.37
C VAL A 306 -9.02 -39.46 -17.71
N GLY A 307 -7.72 -39.67 -17.89
CA GLY A 307 -7.15 -40.39 -19.04
C GLY A 307 -7.14 -41.90 -18.79
N GLY A 308 -7.76 -42.67 -19.67
CA GLY A 308 -7.76 -44.13 -19.62
C GLY A 308 -6.47 -44.74 -20.20
N ARG A 309 -6.20 -46.02 -19.88
CA ARG A 309 -5.12 -46.83 -20.51
C ARG A 309 -3.70 -46.22 -20.41
N GLY A 310 -3.42 -45.44 -19.37
CA GLY A 310 -2.06 -44.98 -19.06
C GLY A 310 -1.13 -46.15 -18.72
N LYS A 311 0.05 -46.19 -19.31
CA LYS A 311 1.14 -47.09 -18.90
C LYS A 311 2.13 -46.30 -18.02
N PRO A 312 2.87 -46.95 -17.11
CA PRO A 312 3.87 -46.26 -16.30
C PRO A 312 4.87 -45.43 -17.13
N ASN A 313 5.30 -45.93 -18.28
CA ASN A 313 6.21 -45.24 -19.19
C ASN A 313 5.65 -43.94 -19.80
N HIS A 314 4.34 -43.74 -19.72
CA HIS A 314 3.66 -42.54 -20.19
C HIS A 314 3.61 -41.45 -19.10
N LEU A 315 3.95 -41.74 -17.85
CA LEU A 315 4.01 -40.73 -16.79
C LEU A 315 5.31 -39.94 -16.89
N GLU A 316 5.22 -38.62 -16.75
CA GLU A 316 6.38 -37.72 -16.85
C GLU A 316 7.38 -37.98 -15.72
N ALA A 317 6.87 -38.15 -14.49
CA ALA A 317 7.69 -38.41 -13.31
C ALA A 317 8.33 -39.82 -13.30
N PHE A 318 7.94 -40.72 -14.21
CA PHE A 318 8.40 -42.10 -14.18
C PHE A 318 9.90 -42.24 -14.44
N ASP A 319 10.47 -41.41 -15.33
CA ASP A 319 11.91 -41.48 -15.63
C ASP A 319 12.75 -41.07 -14.42
N GLU A 320 12.30 -40.05 -13.69
CA GLU A 320 12.93 -39.61 -12.44
C GLU A 320 12.76 -40.65 -11.33
N MET A 321 11.55 -41.20 -11.17
CA MET A 321 11.28 -42.28 -10.21
C MET A 321 12.15 -43.51 -10.51
N GLN A 322 12.31 -43.89 -11.78
CA GLN A 322 13.15 -45.02 -12.18
C GLN A 322 14.63 -44.73 -11.89
N LEU A 323 15.09 -43.51 -12.15
CA LEU A 323 16.46 -43.09 -11.84
C LEU A 323 16.72 -43.11 -10.33
N LEU A 324 15.82 -42.57 -9.51
CA LEU A 324 15.89 -42.61 -8.06
C LEU A 324 15.87 -44.05 -7.53
N TYR A 325 15.00 -44.90 -8.07
CA TYR A 325 14.96 -46.32 -7.75
C TYR A 325 16.28 -47.02 -8.11
N SER A 326 16.86 -46.72 -9.27
CA SER A 326 18.14 -47.30 -9.70
C SER A 326 19.35 -46.82 -8.86
N LYS A 327 19.26 -45.65 -8.23
CA LYS A 327 20.27 -45.11 -7.31
C LYS A 327 20.05 -45.49 -5.84
N SER A 328 18.83 -45.88 -5.48
CA SER A 328 18.46 -46.25 -4.10
C SER A 328 19.13 -47.54 -3.64
N ASN A 329 19.35 -47.65 -2.33
CA ASN A 329 20.01 -48.79 -1.72
C ASN A 329 19.06 -50.01 -1.64
N ASN A 330 19.60 -51.23 -1.51
CA ASN A 330 18.79 -52.46 -1.49
C ASN A 330 17.73 -52.48 -0.37
N PHE A 331 17.99 -51.78 0.74
CA PHE A 331 17.03 -51.59 1.82
C PHE A 331 15.82 -50.74 1.41
N GLU A 332 16.05 -49.58 0.77
CA GLU A 332 15.00 -48.67 0.29
C GLU A 332 14.16 -49.29 -0.84
N ARG A 333 14.81 -50.09 -1.71
CA ARG A 333 14.13 -50.90 -2.73
C ARG A 333 13.20 -51.94 -2.12
N ASN A 334 13.60 -52.57 -1.02
CA ASN A 334 12.72 -53.51 -0.32
C ASN A 334 11.56 -52.81 0.39
N LEU A 335 11.77 -51.58 0.87
CA LEU A 335 10.72 -50.79 1.52
C LEU A 335 9.65 -50.32 0.51
N SER A 336 10.06 -49.90 -0.69
CA SER A 336 9.16 -49.58 -1.81
C SER A 336 8.39 -50.80 -2.35
N ARG A 337 8.98 -52.01 -2.27
CA ARG A 337 8.27 -53.27 -2.61
C ARG A 337 7.14 -53.59 -1.64
N SER A 338 7.30 -53.23 -0.36
CA SER A 338 6.24 -53.38 0.65
C SER A 338 4.98 -52.58 0.27
N TYR A 339 5.17 -51.38 -0.30
CA TYR A 339 4.06 -50.55 -0.76
C TYR A 339 3.30 -51.17 -1.96
N LEU A 340 4.00 -51.84 -2.89
CA LEU A 340 3.36 -52.54 -4.01
C LEU A 340 2.56 -53.78 -3.57
N LEU A 341 3.01 -54.44 -2.50
CA LEU A 341 2.29 -55.55 -1.87
C LEU A 341 1.00 -55.09 -1.19
N GLU A 342 1.01 -53.90 -0.58
CA GLU A 342 -0.18 -53.29 0.03
C GLU A 342 -1.26 -52.90 -0.99
N HIS A 343 -0.87 -52.61 -2.24
CA HIS A 343 -1.80 -52.32 -3.36
C HIS A 343 -2.15 -53.54 -4.21
N GLY A 344 -1.91 -54.76 -3.69
CA GLY A 344 -2.47 -56.00 -4.25
C GLY A 344 -1.65 -56.69 -5.34
N ILE A 345 -0.38 -56.32 -5.53
CA ILE A 345 0.51 -57.04 -6.46
C ILE A 345 1.11 -58.24 -5.72
N SER A 346 0.89 -59.46 -6.24
CA SER A 346 1.40 -60.69 -5.62
C SER A 346 2.93 -60.77 -5.72
N ALA A 347 3.62 -60.92 -4.58
CA ALA A 347 5.07 -61.09 -4.53
C ALA A 347 5.57 -62.26 -5.39
N VAL A 348 4.74 -63.31 -5.55
CA VAL A 348 5.10 -64.53 -6.24
C VAL A 348 5.25 -64.29 -7.75
N GLU A 349 4.34 -63.52 -8.33
CA GLU A 349 4.34 -63.21 -9.77
C GLU A 349 5.55 -62.34 -10.15
N VAL A 350 5.90 -61.35 -9.32
CA VAL A 350 7.07 -60.48 -9.54
C VAL A 350 8.38 -61.26 -9.44
N ILE A 351 8.46 -62.23 -8.53
CA ILE A 351 9.66 -63.07 -8.36
C ILE A 351 9.82 -64.02 -9.56
N ASP A 352 8.72 -64.55 -10.09
CA ASP A 352 8.76 -65.46 -11.24
C ASP A 352 9.10 -64.74 -12.55
N GLU A 353 8.66 -63.50 -12.75
CA GLU A 353 9.08 -62.66 -13.89
C GLU A 353 10.58 -62.37 -13.88
N ILE A 354 11.16 -62.04 -12.73
CA ILE A 354 12.60 -61.75 -12.59
C ILE A 354 13.43 -63.00 -12.88
N LYS A 355 13.04 -64.15 -12.33
CA LYS A 355 13.73 -65.43 -12.56
C LYS A 355 13.69 -65.88 -14.02
N ASN A 356 12.69 -65.46 -14.78
CA ASN A 356 12.57 -65.78 -16.20
C ASN A 356 13.33 -64.79 -17.09
N ASN A 357 13.51 -63.53 -16.67
CA ASN A 357 14.33 -62.56 -17.39
C ASN A 357 15.84 -62.77 -17.20
N ASP A 358 16.29 -63.31 -16.06
CA ASP A 358 17.71 -63.68 -15.84
C ASP A 358 18.14 -64.97 -16.59
N LYS A 359 17.22 -65.62 -17.32
CA LYS A 359 17.46 -66.84 -18.10
C LYS A 359 17.45 -66.65 -19.62
N LYS A 360 17.32 -65.41 -20.11
CA LYS A 360 17.58 -65.03 -21.51
C LYS A 360 18.81 -64.14 -21.56
#